data_AF-A0A2S2N4W9-F1
#
_entry.id   AF-A0A2S2N4W9-F1
#
_cell.length_a   1.000
_cell.length_b   1.000
_cell.length_c   1.000
_cell.angle_alpha   90.00
_cell.angle_beta   90.00
_cell.angle_gamma   90.00
#
_symmetry.space_group_name_H-M   'P 1'
#
loop_
_entity.id
_entity.type
_entity.pdbx_description
1 polymer ?
#
loop_
_entity_poly.entity_id
_entity_poly.type
_entity_poly.pdbx_seq_one_letter_code
_entity_poly.pdbx_strand_id
1 'polypeptide(L)'
;LERTWDTWTANARHITRTWLRDGLKPRCITRDLTWGTPVPLDGFRDKVFYVWFDAPIGYLSITATYTEQWERWWKNPQQVELYNFMAKDNVPFHSVVFPCSLLGAEDNYTLVNHLIATEYLNYEDGKFSKSRGVGVFGDMAKDTGIPADVWRFYLLYLRPEGQDSAFSWSDLMLKNNSELLNNLGNFINRAGMFVCKFFGGTVPAMALTAEDRRLLARVTLEMRQYHQLMERVHLRDALRCVLSISRHGNQYIQVNEPWKRIKGDQGDRQRAG
;
A
#
# COMPACT_ATOMS: atom_id res chain seq x y z
N LEU A 1 -19.57 -11.02 10.00
CA LEU A 1 -18.24 -10.95 9.36
C LEU A 1 -18.24 -11.54 7.94
N GLU A 2 -18.89 -12.69 7.70
CA GLU A 2 -18.87 -13.34 6.37
C GLU A 2 -19.32 -12.44 5.20
N ARG A 3 -20.22 -11.49 5.44
CA ARG A 3 -20.74 -10.55 4.42
C ARG A 3 -19.66 -9.68 3.76
N THR A 4 -18.52 -9.44 4.41
CA THR A 4 -17.42 -8.61 3.86
C THR A 4 -16.21 -9.43 3.45
N TRP A 5 -16.24 -10.76 3.60
CA TRP A 5 -15.07 -11.60 3.37
C TRP A 5 -14.55 -11.55 1.94
N ASP A 6 -15.37 -11.30 0.93
CA ASP A 6 -14.87 -11.26 -0.45
C ASP A 6 -13.90 -10.12 -0.74
N THR A 7 -13.85 -9.13 0.14
CA THR A 7 -12.93 -7.99 0.06
C THR A 7 -11.63 -8.19 0.85
N TRP A 8 -11.52 -9.28 1.62
CA TRP A 8 -10.34 -9.57 2.41
C TRP A 8 -9.29 -10.32 1.59
N THR A 9 -8.03 -10.08 1.95
CA THR A 9 -6.90 -10.85 1.41
C THR A 9 -7.07 -12.36 1.64
N ALA A 10 -6.65 -13.17 0.66
CA ALA A 10 -6.92 -14.61 0.64
C ALA A 10 -6.37 -15.35 1.88
N ASN A 11 -5.15 -14.99 2.29
CA ASN A 11 -4.50 -15.48 3.51
C ASN A 11 -5.30 -15.14 4.78
N ALA A 12 -5.79 -13.90 4.92
CA ALA A 12 -6.59 -13.49 6.07
C ALA A 12 -7.88 -14.31 6.20
N ARG A 13 -8.56 -14.55 5.07
CA ARG A 13 -9.77 -15.41 5.02
C ARG A 13 -9.45 -16.83 5.43
N HIS A 14 -8.37 -17.39 4.89
CA HIS A 14 -7.97 -18.76 5.18
C HIS A 14 -7.63 -18.95 6.67
N ILE A 15 -6.82 -18.06 7.25
CA ILE A 15 -6.46 -18.08 8.68
C ILE A 15 -7.72 -17.97 9.54
N THR A 16 -8.61 -17.04 9.22
CA THR A 16 -9.86 -16.83 9.98
C THR A 16 -10.75 -18.06 9.93
N ARG A 17 -10.97 -18.66 8.75
CA ARG A 17 -11.76 -19.89 8.61
C ARG A 17 -11.18 -21.05 9.40
N THR A 18 -9.86 -21.20 9.39
CA THR A 18 -9.17 -22.25 10.18
C THR A 18 -9.45 -22.08 11.66
N TRP A 19 -9.31 -20.87 12.20
CA TRP A 19 -9.62 -20.57 13.61
C TRP A 19 -11.08 -20.89 13.98
N LEU A 20 -12.02 -20.58 13.09
CA LEU A 20 -13.44 -20.84 13.33
C LEU A 20 -13.77 -22.33 13.23
N ARG A 21 -13.22 -23.03 12.23
CA ARG A 21 -13.40 -24.46 12.02
C ARG A 21 -12.93 -25.27 13.22
N ASP A 22 -11.78 -24.92 13.78
CA ASP A 22 -11.18 -25.66 14.89
C ASP A 22 -11.92 -25.42 16.24
N GLY A 23 -12.86 -24.47 16.28
CA GLY A 23 -13.65 -24.12 17.44
C GLY A 23 -12.95 -23.11 18.36
N LEU A 24 -13.66 -22.02 18.67
CA LEU A 24 -13.15 -21.00 19.59
C LEU A 24 -13.14 -21.53 21.02
N LYS A 25 -12.03 -21.29 21.73
CA LYS A 25 -11.86 -21.67 23.14
C LYS A 25 -11.77 -20.41 24.00
N PRO A 26 -12.16 -20.47 25.28
CA PRO A 26 -11.90 -19.39 26.23
C PRO A 26 -10.43 -18.97 26.20
N ARG A 27 -10.19 -17.65 26.27
CA ARG A 27 -8.86 -17.04 26.28
C ARG A 27 -8.71 -16.20 27.55
N CYS A 28 -7.60 -16.38 28.25
CA CYS A 28 -7.29 -15.58 29.43
C CYS A 28 -6.91 -14.14 29.02
N ILE A 29 -7.67 -13.16 29.49
CA ILE A 29 -7.49 -11.72 29.19
C ILE A 29 -6.75 -10.94 30.29
N THR A 30 -6.22 -11.62 31.31
CA THR A 30 -5.50 -11.00 32.44
C THR A 30 -4.08 -11.55 32.53
N ARG A 31 -3.14 -10.78 33.08
CA ARG A 31 -1.76 -11.20 33.36
C ARG A 31 -1.24 -10.67 34.69
N ASP A 32 -0.36 -11.44 35.30
CA ASP A 32 0.43 -11.08 36.48
C ASP A 32 1.63 -10.23 36.06
N LEU A 33 1.36 -8.98 35.70
CA LEU A 33 2.36 -7.98 35.31
C LEU A 33 2.03 -6.66 35.99
N THR A 34 3.05 -5.84 36.22
CA THR A 34 2.90 -4.50 36.79
C THR A 34 2.70 -3.42 35.73
N TRP A 35 3.15 -3.65 34.49
CA TRP A 35 3.02 -2.70 33.38
C TRP A 35 1.93 -3.12 32.41
N GLY A 36 0.78 -2.44 32.46
CA GLY A 36 -0.36 -2.65 31.57
C GLY A 36 -1.62 -1.94 32.05
N THR A 37 -2.71 -2.08 31.31
CA THR A 37 -4.01 -1.49 31.66
C THR A 37 -4.58 -2.19 32.90
N PRO A 38 -4.89 -1.48 34.00
CA PRO A 38 -5.38 -2.09 35.22
C PRO A 38 -6.77 -2.70 35.03
N VAL A 39 -7.03 -3.82 35.71
CA VAL A 39 -8.34 -4.50 35.66
C VAL A 39 -9.24 -3.90 36.75
N PRO A 40 -10.39 -3.30 36.41
CA PRO A 40 -11.25 -2.60 37.38
C PRO A 40 -12.17 -3.57 38.13
N LEU A 41 -11.60 -4.61 38.75
CA LEU A 41 -12.31 -5.61 39.55
C LEU A 41 -11.61 -5.85 40.89
N ASP A 42 -12.40 -6.01 41.94
CA ASP A 42 -11.87 -6.40 43.25
C ASP A 42 -11.15 -7.76 43.18
N GLY A 43 -9.98 -7.84 43.83
CA GLY A 43 -9.11 -9.02 43.77
C GLY A 43 -8.12 -9.05 42.58
N PHE A 44 -8.15 -8.07 41.68
CA PHE A 44 -7.27 -7.98 40.51
C PHE A 44 -6.27 -6.80 40.56
N ARG A 45 -6.05 -6.21 41.74
CA ARG A 45 -5.20 -5.00 41.89
C ARG A 45 -3.75 -5.20 41.43
N ASP A 46 -3.22 -6.41 41.53
CA ASP A 46 -1.85 -6.78 41.08
C ASP A 46 -1.85 -7.43 39.69
N LYS A 47 -2.94 -7.27 38.92
CA LYS A 47 -3.10 -7.83 37.57
C LYS A 47 -3.44 -6.73 36.58
N VAL A 48 -3.00 -6.94 35.34
CA VAL A 48 -3.31 -6.08 34.20
C VAL A 48 -4.02 -6.86 33.10
N PHE A 49 -4.66 -6.16 32.18
CA PHE A 49 -5.15 -6.77 30.96
C PHE A 49 -4.00 -7.35 30.13
N TYR A 50 -4.26 -8.48 29.50
CA TYR A 50 -3.34 -9.11 28.58
C TYR A 50 -3.29 -8.29 27.28
N VAL A 51 -2.09 -7.92 26.84
CA VAL A 51 -1.87 -7.03 25.67
C VAL A 51 -2.61 -7.45 24.40
N TRP A 52 -2.80 -8.76 24.17
CA TRP A 52 -3.53 -9.24 22.99
C TRP A 52 -5.06 -9.10 23.07
N PHE A 53 -5.58 -8.73 24.23
CA PHE A 53 -6.98 -8.32 24.42
C PHE A 53 -7.14 -6.82 24.18
N ASP A 54 -6.31 -5.97 24.79
CA ASP A 54 -6.51 -4.51 24.77
C ASP A 54 -5.69 -3.76 23.72
N ALA A 55 -4.65 -4.35 23.11
CA ALA A 55 -3.89 -3.66 22.06
C ALA A 55 -4.75 -3.19 20.86
N PRO A 56 -5.72 -3.98 20.34
CA PRO A 56 -6.63 -3.49 19.30
C PRO A 56 -7.54 -2.34 19.77
N ILE A 57 -7.83 -2.24 21.07
CA ILE A 57 -8.55 -1.08 21.64
C ILE A 57 -7.70 0.20 21.53
N GLY A 58 -6.37 0.06 21.40
CA GLY A 58 -5.46 1.15 21.08
C GLY A 58 -5.89 1.98 19.87
N TYR A 59 -6.50 1.39 18.84
CA TYR A 59 -6.99 2.16 17.68
C TYR A 59 -8.08 3.17 18.08
N LEU A 60 -8.98 2.78 18.98
CA LEU A 60 -10.06 3.61 19.48
C LEU A 60 -9.49 4.71 20.38
N SER A 61 -8.60 4.37 21.31
CA SER A 61 -8.02 5.33 22.26
C SER A 61 -7.10 6.34 21.59
N ILE A 62 -6.34 5.95 20.56
CA ILE A 62 -5.58 6.88 19.71
C ILE A 62 -6.54 7.86 19.02
N THR A 63 -7.66 7.38 18.47
CA THR A 63 -8.65 8.25 17.82
C THR A 63 -9.33 9.18 18.84
N ALA A 64 -9.64 8.69 20.04
CA ALA A 64 -10.20 9.48 21.13
C ALA A 64 -9.24 10.57 21.63
N THR A 65 -7.93 10.32 21.58
CA THR A 65 -6.90 11.33 21.88
C THR A 65 -6.81 12.39 20.78
N TYR A 66 -7.09 12.01 19.53
CA TYR A 66 -7.12 12.93 18.40
C TYR A 66 -8.40 13.79 18.37
N THR A 67 -9.56 13.23 18.76
CA THR A 67 -10.83 13.95 18.73
C THR A 67 -11.84 13.40 19.74
N GLU A 68 -12.59 14.30 20.39
CA GLU A 68 -13.73 13.95 21.25
C GLU A 68 -14.86 13.25 20.46
N GLN A 69 -14.94 13.45 19.14
CA GLN A 69 -15.94 12.85 18.27
C GLN A 69 -15.54 11.47 17.72
N TRP A 70 -14.62 10.75 18.38
CA TRP A 70 -14.08 9.48 17.89
C TRP A 70 -15.13 8.40 17.65
N GLU A 71 -16.24 8.43 18.41
CA GLU A 71 -17.36 7.50 18.25
C GLU A 71 -18.03 7.65 16.87
N ARG A 72 -17.95 8.80 16.22
CA ARG A 72 -18.46 8.97 14.84
C ARG A 72 -17.71 8.11 13.82
N TRP A 73 -16.49 7.66 14.15
CA TRP A 73 -15.68 6.74 13.36
C TRP A 73 -15.84 5.30 13.83
N TRP A 74 -15.78 5.08 15.14
CA TRP A 74 -15.70 3.73 15.72
C TRP A 74 -17.04 3.14 16.15
N LYS A 75 -18.13 3.91 16.15
CA LYS A 75 -19.50 3.46 16.49
C LYS A 75 -20.53 3.88 15.43
N ASN A 76 -20.13 3.82 14.16
CA ASN A 76 -20.95 4.25 13.02
C ASN A 76 -20.76 3.32 11.80
N PRO A 77 -21.04 2.01 11.95
CA PRO A 77 -20.79 1.00 10.91
C PRO A 77 -21.58 1.24 9.62
N GLN A 78 -22.62 2.09 9.64
CA GLN A 78 -23.44 2.40 8.47
C GLN A 78 -22.80 3.45 7.56
N GLN A 79 -21.88 4.27 8.07
CA GLN A 79 -21.23 5.34 7.30
C GLN A 79 -19.72 5.17 7.18
N VAL A 80 -19.13 4.26 7.95
CA VAL A 80 -17.68 4.05 8.00
C VAL A 80 -17.32 2.72 7.38
N GLU A 81 -16.37 2.77 6.45
CA GLU A 81 -15.72 1.60 5.88
C GLU A 81 -14.31 1.47 6.44
N LEU A 82 -14.10 0.46 7.30
CA LEU A 82 -12.85 0.26 8.03
C LEU A 82 -11.90 -0.67 7.26
N TYR A 83 -10.70 -0.16 6.96
CA TYR A 83 -9.58 -0.92 6.39
C TYR A 83 -8.49 -1.12 7.44
N ASN A 84 -8.14 -2.38 7.72
CA ASN A 84 -7.03 -2.72 8.61
C ASN A 84 -5.90 -3.39 7.82
N PHE A 85 -4.70 -2.79 7.87
CA PHE A 85 -3.49 -3.31 7.24
C PHE A 85 -2.58 -3.94 8.28
N MET A 86 -2.12 -5.17 8.04
CA MET A 86 -1.26 -5.90 8.99
C MET A 86 -0.46 -7.01 8.30
N ALA A 87 0.47 -7.62 9.03
CA ALA A 87 1.05 -8.91 8.65
C ALA A 87 0.12 -10.06 9.06
N LYS A 88 0.30 -11.23 8.43
CA LYS A 88 -0.58 -12.41 8.59
C LYS A 88 -0.71 -12.95 10.02
N ASP A 89 0.28 -12.71 10.88
CA ASP A 89 0.29 -13.11 12.29
C ASP A 89 -0.74 -12.36 13.15
N ASN A 90 -1.05 -11.12 12.79
CA ASN A 90 -2.04 -10.30 13.50
C ASN A 90 -3.49 -10.62 13.12
N VAL A 91 -3.72 -11.42 12.07
CA VAL A 91 -5.06 -11.71 11.55
C VAL A 91 -6.01 -12.22 12.62
N PRO A 92 -5.69 -13.23 13.45
CA PRO A 92 -6.64 -13.78 14.42
C PRO A 92 -7.15 -12.74 15.43
N PHE A 93 -6.32 -11.76 15.78
CA PHE A 93 -6.70 -10.73 16.74
C PHE A 93 -7.71 -9.74 16.14
N HIS A 94 -7.62 -9.50 14.82
CA HIS A 94 -8.46 -8.53 14.13
C HIS A 94 -9.64 -9.14 13.40
N SER A 95 -9.63 -10.44 13.14
CA SER A 95 -10.76 -11.17 12.54
C SER A 95 -11.61 -11.94 13.54
N VAL A 96 -11.06 -12.27 14.72
CA VAL A 96 -11.76 -13.05 15.75
C VAL A 96 -11.80 -12.31 17.08
N VAL A 97 -10.65 -12.12 17.74
CA VAL A 97 -10.61 -11.67 19.15
C VAL A 97 -11.28 -10.31 19.34
N PHE A 98 -10.84 -9.31 18.57
CA PHE A 98 -11.38 -7.96 18.69
C PHE A 98 -12.82 -7.85 18.20
N PRO A 99 -13.22 -8.41 17.03
CA PRO A 99 -14.63 -8.46 16.64
C PRO A 99 -15.53 -9.15 17.66
N CYS A 100 -15.11 -10.25 18.30
CA CYS A 100 -15.88 -10.89 19.38
C CYS A 100 -16.08 -9.94 20.57
N SER A 101 -15.04 -9.19 20.94
CA SER A 101 -15.11 -8.22 22.05
C SER A 101 -16.05 -7.06 21.71
N LEU A 102 -15.95 -6.51 20.50
CA LEU A 102 -16.80 -5.41 20.02
C LEU A 102 -18.27 -5.83 19.88
N LEU A 103 -18.51 -7.02 19.34
CA LEU A 103 -19.86 -7.57 19.20
C LEU A 103 -20.48 -7.88 20.56
N GLY A 104 -19.72 -8.50 21.48
CA GLY A 104 -20.20 -8.82 22.82
C GLY A 104 -20.42 -7.59 23.72
N ALA A 105 -19.84 -6.44 23.37
CA ALA A 105 -20.10 -5.18 24.04
C ALA A 105 -21.43 -4.53 23.63
N GLU A 106 -22.04 -4.95 22.51
CA GLU A 106 -23.35 -4.48 22.01
C GLU A 106 -23.50 -2.95 21.87
N ASP A 107 -22.40 -2.26 21.58
CA ASP A 107 -22.30 -0.78 21.59
C ASP A 107 -22.11 -0.19 20.18
N ASN A 108 -22.77 -0.79 19.19
CA ASN A 108 -22.80 -0.37 17.78
C ASN A 108 -21.42 -0.08 17.15
N TYR A 109 -20.38 -0.85 17.51
CA TYR A 109 -19.03 -0.63 17.00
C TYR A 109 -18.89 -0.87 15.49
N THR A 110 -18.09 -0.04 14.84
CA THR A 110 -17.60 -0.23 13.48
C THR A 110 -16.64 -1.43 13.46
N LEU A 111 -17.02 -2.47 12.70
CA LEU A 111 -16.18 -3.65 12.49
C LEU A 111 -15.38 -3.53 11.21
N VAL A 112 -14.29 -4.28 11.10
CA VAL A 112 -13.44 -4.26 9.91
C VAL A 112 -14.22 -4.71 8.66
N ASN A 113 -14.22 -3.86 7.64
CA ASN A 113 -14.78 -4.15 6.32
C ASN A 113 -13.74 -4.86 5.46
N HIS A 114 -12.50 -4.36 5.45
CA HIS A 114 -11.40 -4.86 4.62
C HIS A 114 -10.20 -5.23 5.48
N LEU A 115 -9.91 -6.54 5.60
CA LEU A 115 -8.73 -7.02 6.31
C LEU A 115 -7.61 -7.34 5.31
N ILE A 116 -6.61 -6.46 5.26
CA ILE A 116 -5.50 -6.51 4.31
C ILE A 116 -4.26 -7.05 5.02
N ALA A 117 -4.03 -8.36 4.89
CA ALA A 117 -2.88 -9.04 5.47
C ALA A 117 -1.83 -9.33 4.39
N THR A 118 -0.59 -8.93 4.64
CA THR A 118 0.55 -9.30 3.79
C THR A 118 1.27 -10.54 4.32
N GLU A 119 1.91 -11.25 3.40
CA GLU A 119 2.94 -12.23 3.69
C GLU A 119 4.24 -11.52 4.17
N TYR A 120 5.30 -12.27 4.48
CA TYR A 120 6.52 -11.68 5.03
C TYR A 120 7.43 -11.11 3.95
N LEU A 121 8.11 -10.00 4.31
CA LEU A 121 9.29 -9.53 3.60
C LEU A 121 10.53 -10.13 4.29
N ASN A 122 11.25 -10.98 3.56
CA ASN A 122 12.55 -11.51 3.93
C ASN A 122 13.65 -10.54 3.49
N TYR A 123 14.87 -10.72 4.01
CA TYR A 123 16.03 -9.91 3.67
C TYR A 123 17.12 -10.81 3.08
N GLU A 124 17.43 -10.59 1.80
CA GLU A 124 18.26 -11.47 0.97
C GLU A 124 17.80 -12.94 1.08
N ASP A 125 18.67 -13.84 1.53
CA ASP A 125 18.41 -15.27 1.71
C ASP A 125 17.83 -15.63 3.09
N GLY A 126 17.57 -14.64 3.95
CA GLY A 126 17.20 -14.86 5.34
C GLY A 126 16.15 -13.89 5.90
N LYS A 127 16.14 -13.78 7.23
CA LYS A 127 15.23 -12.90 7.98
C LYS A 127 15.98 -11.72 8.58
N PHE A 128 15.30 -10.59 8.73
CA PHE A 128 15.77 -9.48 9.55
C PHE A 128 16.12 -9.95 10.97
N SER A 129 17.26 -9.51 11.50
CA SER A 129 17.73 -9.88 12.83
C SER A 129 18.55 -8.76 13.47
N LYS A 130 17.97 -8.10 14.47
CA LYS A 130 18.65 -7.01 15.19
C LYS A 130 19.86 -7.52 15.97
N SER A 131 19.76 -8.70 16.57
CA SER A 131 20.85 -9.31 17.36
C SER A 131 22.05 -9.71 16.51
N ARG A 132 21.83 -10.12 15.25
CA ARG A 132 22.92 -10.44 14.31
C ARG A 132 23.32 -9.28 13.41
N GLY A 133 22.68 -8.11 13.55
CA GLY A 133 22.92 -6.96 12.66
C GLY A 133 22.57 -7.24 11.19
N VAL A 134 21.59 -8.10 10.92
CA VAL A 134 21.18 -8.49 9.56
C VAL A 134 19.91 -7.75 9.16
N GLY A 135 19.99 -6.98 8.08
CA GLY A 135 18.86 -6.24 7.51
C GLY A 135 19.00 -4.72 7.66
N VAL A 136 18.19 -4.00 6.88
CA VAL A 136 18.03 -2.54 7.01
C VAL A 136 16.85 -2.25 7.94
N PHE A 137 17.11 -1.55 9.03
CA PHE A 137 16.08 -1.12 9.98
C PHE A 137 15.63 0.32 9.68
N GLY A 138 14.43 0.69 10.11
CA GLY A 138 13.80 1.96 9.74
C GLY A 138 14.61 3.20 10.15
N ASP A 139 15.32 3.12 11.27
CA ASP A 139 16.24 4.16 11.76
C ASP A 139 17.54 4.25 10.96
N MET A 140 17.94 3.18 10.27
CA MET A 140 19.15 3.11 9.45
C MET A 140 18.93 3.58 8.01
N ALA A 141 17.70 3.46 7.49
CA ALA A 141 17.39 3.77 6.10
C ALA A 141 17.77 5.21 5.70
N LYS A 142 17.60 6.17 6.62
CA LYS A 142 17.94 7.59 6.42
C LYS A 142 19.44 7.83 6.18
N ASP A 143 20.31 6.95 6.71
CA ASP A 143 21.76 7.12 6.68
C ASP A 143 22.40 6.49 5.42
N THR A 144 21.61 5.82 4.58
CA THR A 144 22.07 5.15 3.36
C THR A 144 22.35 6.09 2.19
N GLY A 145 21.89 7.35 2.28
CA GLY A 145 21.89 8.30 1.15
C GLY A 145 20.85 8.00 0.07
N ILE A 146 20.08 6.91 0.19
CA ILE A 146 18.99 6.57 -0.73
C ILE A 146 17.72 7.34 -0.31
N PRO A 147 17.11 8.15 -1.21
CA PRO A 147 15.90 8.89 -0.89
C PRO A 147 14.74 7.98 -0.50
N ALA A 148 13.87 8.47 0.40
CA ALA A 148 12.71 7.72 0.89
C ALA A 148 11.82 7.16 -0.23
N ASP A 149 11.64 7.91 -1.32
CA ASP A 149 10.79 7.48 -2.44
C ASP A 149 11.36 6.30 -3.23
N VAL A 150 12.69 6.12 -3.26
CA VAL A 150 13.31 4.95 -3.86
C VAL A 150 13.02 3.70 -3.01
N TRP A 151 13.08 3.83 -1.69
CA TRP A 151 12.65 2.78 -0.76
C TRP A 151 11.16 2.46 -0.93
N ARG A 152 10.30 3.47 -0.97
CA ARG A 152 8.85 3.30 -1.15
C ARG A 152 8.53 2.59 -2.47
N PHE A 153 9.15 3.04 -3.57
CA PHE A 153 9.00 2.41 -4.88
C PHE A 153 9.35 0.93 -4.82
N TYR A 154 10.56 0.60 -4.34
CA TYR A 154 11.04 -0.78 -4.39
C TYR A 154 10.23 -1.68 -3.46
N LEU A 155 9.97 -1.27 -2.22
CA LEU A 155 9.17 -2.06 -1.27
C LEU A 155 7.73 -2.29 -1.76
N LEU A 156 7.12 -1.33 -2.47
CA LEU A 156 5.80 -1.50 -3.08
C LEU A 156 5.84 -2.39 -4.33
N TYR A 157 6.91 -2.29 -5.14
CA TYR A 157 7.11 -3.14 -6.32
C TYR A 157 7.22 -4.63 -5.96
N LEU A 158 7.74 -4.92 -4.76
CA LEU A 158 7.94 -6.26 -4.20
C LEU A 158 6.91 -6.61 -3.12
N ARG A 159 5.85 -5.81 -2.94
CA ARG A 159 4.96 -5.95 -1.80
C ARG A 159 4.47 -7.42 -1.69
N PRO A 160 4.65 -8.10 -0.53
CA PRO A 160 4.36 -9.52 -0.38
C PRO A 160 2.85 -9.76 -0.22
N GLU A 161 2.10 -9.67 -1.31
CA GLU A 161 0.62 -9.77 -1.29
C GLU A 161 0.13 -11.22 -1.29
N GLY A 162 0.66 -12.08 -2.17
CA GLY A 162 0.23 -13.48 -2.31
C GLY A 162 1.21 -14.52 -1.76
N GLN A 163 2.48 -14.16 -1.63
CA GLN A 163 3.54 -15.01 -1.12
C GLN A 163 4.64 -14.14 -0.50
N ASP A 164 5.49 -14.75 0.33
CA ASP A 164 6.68 -14.08 0.85
C ASP A 164 7.52 -13.51 -0.31
N SER A 165 8.13 -12.35 -0.07
CA SER A 165 9.06 -11.70 -0.99
C SER A 165 10.39 -11.44 -0.28
N ALA A 166 11.47 -11.23 -1.02
CA ALA A 166 12.78 -10.96 -0.45
C ALA A 166 13.30 -9.61 -0.94
N PHE A 167 13.75 -8.77 -0.01
CA PHE A 167 14.53 -7.59 -0.36
C PHE A 167 15.90 -8.02 -0.88
N SER A 168 16.35 -7.47 -2.01
CA SER A 168 17.72 -7.64 -2.50
C SER A 168 18.32 -6.33 -2.95
N TRP A 169 19.57 -6.06 -2.56
CA TRP A 169 20.30 -4.86 -3.00
C TRP A 169 20.53 -4.85 -4.52
N SER A 170 20.84 -6.01 -5.08
CA SER A 170 21.07 -6.16 -6.52
C SER A 170 19.83 -5.84 -7.35
N ASP A 171 18.66 -6.30 -6.90
CA ASP A 171 17.39 -6.06 -7.57
C ASP A 171 16.88 -4.64 -7.29
N LEU A 172 17.13 -4.06 -6.11
CA LEU A 172 16.89 -2.63 -5.85
C LEU A 172 17.60 -1.75 -6.88
N MET A 173 18.91 -1.96 -7.05
CA MET A 173 19.71 -1.22 -8.02
C MET A 173 19.18 -1.43 -9.45
N LEU A 174 18.88 -2.68 -9.81
CA LEU A 174 18.36 -3.01 -11.15
C LEU A 174 17.03 -2.31 -11.42
N LYS A 175 16.05 -2.38 -10.51
CA LYS A 175 14.72 -1.79 -10.67
C LYS A 175 14.75 -0.27 -10.62
N ASN A 176 15.61 0.32 -9.79
CA ASN A 176 15.86 1.75 -9.83
C ASN A 176 16.34 2.18 -11.23
N ASN A 177 17.35 1.49 -11.78
CA ASN A 177 17.93 1.88 -13.05
C ASN A 177 16.99 1.60 -14.24
N SER A 178 16.28 0.46 -14.23
CA SER A 178 15.43 0.06 -15.35
C SER A 178 14.05 0.73 -15.33
N GLU A 179 13.37 0.77 -14.18
CA GLU A 179 11.99 1.26 -14.09
C GLU A 179 11.91 2.74 -13.72
N LEU A 180 12.75 3.21 -12.77
CA LEU A 180 12.75 4.63 -12.41
C LEU A 180 13.56 5.45 -13.42
N LEU A 181 14.85 5.17 -13.62
CA LEU A 181 15.70 6.01 -14.47
C LEU A 181 15.35 5.87 -15.95
N ASN A 182 15.42 4.65 -16.49
CA ASN A 182 15.30 4.41 -17.94
C ASN A 182 13.85 4.39 -18.47
N ASN A 183 12.85 4.29 -17.59
CA ASN A 183 11.44 4.31 -17.97
C ASN A 183 10.74 5.58 -17.45
N LEU A 184 10.34 5.62 -16.18
CA LEU A 184 9.51 6.70 -15.62
C LEU A 184 10.18 8.08 -15.74
N GLY A 185 11.38 8.19 -15.19
CA GLY A 185 12.20 9.39 -15.22
C GLY A 185 12.54 9.80 -16.65
N ASN A 186 12.94 8.87 -17.52
CA ASN A 186 13.22 9.18 -18.92
C ASN A 186 12.01 9.79 -19.64
N PHE A 187 10.81 9.23 -19.46
CA PHE A 187 9.59 9.76 -20.09
C PHE A 187 9.29 11.18 -19.61
N ILE A 188 9.21 11.37 -18.28
CA ILE A 188 8.86 12.65 -17.67
C ILE A 188 9.90 13.72 -18.01
N ASN A 189 11.19 13.39 -17.88
CA ASN A 189 12.28 14.31 -18.18
C ASN A 189 12.26 14.74 -19.66
N ARG A 190 12.06 13.81 -20.60
CA ARG A 190 12.01 14.15 -22.03
C ARG A 190 10.78 15.00 -22.36
N ALA A 191 9.61 14.66 -21.82
CA ALA A 191 8.40 15.43 -22.03
C ALA A 191 8.58 16.89 -21.56
N GLY A 192 9.04 17.09 -20.32
CA GLY A 192 9.32 18.43 -19.80
C GLY A 192 10.42 19.16 -20.56
N MET A 193 11.52 18.47 -20.88
CA MET A 193 12.63 19.03 -21.65
C MET A 193 12.17 19.53 -23.02
N PHE A 194 11.35 18.78 -23.76
CA PHE A 194 10.89 19.20 -25.09
C PHE A 194 10.00 20.43 -25.02
N VAL A 195 9.09 20.51 -24.05
CA VAL A 195 8.24 21.69 -23.85
C VAL A 195 9.09 22.93 -23.52
N CYS A 196 10.01 22.82 -22.56
CA CYS A 196 10.88 23.94 -22.18
C CYS A 196 11.82 24.37 -23.31
N LYS A 197 12.44 23.40 -24.00
CA LYS A 197 13.48 23.66 -24.99
C LYS A 197 12.93 24.17 -26.32
N PHE A 198 11.81 23.63 -26.78
CA PHE A 198 11.28 23.92 -28.12
C PHE A 198 10.09 24.88 -28.13
N PHE A 199 9.39 25.01 -27.00
CA PHE A 199 8.16 25.79 -26.90
C PHE A 199 8.18 26.81 -25.76
N GLY A 200 9.37 27.16 -25.25
CA GLY A 200 9.54 28.20 -24.23
C GLY A 200 8.80 27.92 -22.92
N GLY A 201 8.56 26.64 -22.60
CA GLY A 201 7.82 26.25 -21.40
C GLY A 201 6.29 26.35 -21.55
N THR A 202 5.77 26.69 -22.72
CA THR A 202 4.33 26.72 -23.00
C THR A 202 3.91 25.45 -23.72
N VAL A 203 2.83 24.80 -23.27
CA VAL A 203 2.30 23.60 -23.91
C VAL A 203 1.82 23.96 -25.33
N PRO A 204 2.32 23.30 -26.39
CA PRO A 204 1.94 23.60 -27.75
C PRO A 204 0.49 23.21 -28.06
N ALA A 205 -0.08 23.79 -29.11
CA ALA A 205 -1.39 23.39 -29.61
C ALA A 205 -1.34 21.97 -30.19
N MET A 206 -2.18 21.07 -29.68
CA MET A 206 -2.20 19.66 -30.09
C MET A 206 -3.23 19.41 -31.19
N ALA A 207 -2.76 19.07 -32.39
CA ALA A 207 -3.61 18.62 -33.49
C ALA A 207 -3.60 17.08 -33.57
N LEU A 208 -4.60 16.44 -32.94
CA LEU A 208 -4.61 14.99 -32.73
C LEU A 208 -4.86 14.20 -34.02
N THR A 209 -3.91 13.33 -34.35
CA THR A 209 -4.04 12.28 -35.37
C THR A 209 -4.75 11.04 -34.81
N ALA A 210 -5.02 10.06 -35.67
CA ALA A 210 -5.58 8.77 -35.24
C ALA A 210 -4.65 8.02 -34.28
N GLU A 211 -3.32 8.08 -34.48
CA GLU A 211 -2.35 7.45 -33.58
C GLU A 211 -2.33 8.10 -32.19
N ASP A 212 -2.48 9.43 -32.12
CA ASP A 212 -2.54 10.14 -30.85
C ASP A 212 -3.78 9.75 -30.06
N ARG A 213 -4.93 9.62 -30.74
CA ARG A 213 -6.18 9.15 -30.14
C ARG A 213 -6.06 7.71 -29.63
N ARG A 214 -5.33 6.83 -30.34
CA ARG A 214 -5.05 5.46 -29.87
C ARG A 214 -4.21 5.46 -28.60
N LEU A 215 -3.17 6.29 -28.53
CA LEU A 215 -2.36 6.44 -27.31
C LEU A 215 -3.22 6.94 -26.14
N LEU A 216 -4.00 8.01 -26.34
CA LEU A 216 -4.86 8.56 -25.29
C LEU A 216 -5.87 7.52 -24.78
N ALA A 217 -6.49 6.76 -25.68
CA ALA A 217 -7.37 5.66 -25.30
C ALA A 217 -6.63 4.57 -24.51
N ARG A 218 -5.41 4.21 -24.91
CA ARG A 218 -4.58 3.24 -24.19
C ARG A 218 -4.23 3.72 -22.78
N VAL A 219 -3.79 4.97 -22.63
CA VAL A 219 -3.50 5.58 -21.32
C VAL A 219 -4.75 5.61 -20.45
N THR A 220 -5.91 5.94 -21.02
CA THR A 220 -7.19 5.93 -20.30
C THR A 220 -7.54 4.52 -19.79
N LEU A 221 -7.30 3.47 -20.58
CA LEU A 221 -7.54 2.10 -20.16
C LEU A 221 -6.61 1.66 -19.02
N GLU A 222 -5.31 1.98 -19.11
CA GLU A 222 -4.34 1.71 -18.04
C GLU A 222 -4.69 2.47 -16.75
N MET A 223 -5.17 3.71 -16.86
CA MET A 223 -5.65 4.50 -15.71
C MET A 223 -6.90 3.88 -15.08
N ARG A 224 -7.86 3.41 -15.88
CA ARG A 224 -9.02 2.67 -15.35
C ARG A 224 -8.59 1.38 -14.63
N GLN A 225 -7.64 0.64 -15.20
CA GLN A 225 -7.09 -0.55 -14.56
C GLN A 225 -6.39 -0.21 -13.24
N TYR A 226 -5.62 0.88 -13.19
CA TYR A 226 -5.01 1.39 -11.97
C TYR A 226 -6.05 1.64 -10.87
N HIS A 227 -7.14 2.36 -11.19
CA HIS A 227 -8.22 2.63 -10.23
C HIS A 227 -8.86 1.33 -9.72
N GLN A 228 -9.20 0.41 -10.61
CA GLN A 228 -9.78 -0.90 -10.23
C GLN A 228 -8.88 -1.71 -9.30
N LEU A 229 -7.55 -1.65 -9.52
CA LEU A 229 -6.57 -2.32 -8.67
C LEU A 229 -6.44 -1.64 -7.31
N MET A 230 -6.37 -0.30 -7.28
CA MET A 230 -6.27 0.47 -6.04
C MET A 230 -7.50 0.34 -5.15
N GLU A 231 -8.70 0.36 -5.74
CA GLU A 231 -9.98 0.15 -5.02
C GLU A 231 -10.04 -1.21 -4.32
N ARG A 232 -9.35 -2.21 -4.87
CA ARG A 232 -9.22 -3.57 -4.30
C ARG A 232 -7.90 -3.80 -3.55
N VAL A 233 -7.13 -2.73 -3.34
CA VAL A 233 -5.86 -2.75 -2.59
C VAL A 233 -4.79 -3.68 -3.21
N HIS A 234 -4.83 -3.86 -4.54
CA HIS A 234 -3.79 -4.52 -5.32
C HIS A 234 -2.65 -3.54 -5.66
N LEU A 235 -1.95 -3.06 -4.62
CA LEU A 235 -0.99 -1.97 -4.70
C LEU A 235 0.20 -2.31 -5.61
N ARG A 236 0.66 -3.56 -5.56
CA ARG A 236 1.78 -4.03 -6.39
C ARG A 236 1.49 -3.91 -7.88
N ASP A 237 0.31 -4.33 -8.31
CA ASP A 237 -0.08 -4.31 -9.72
C ASP A 237 -0.50 -2.91 -10.16
N ALA A 238 -1.13 -2.12 -9.28
CA ALA A 238 -1.42 -0.73 -9.56
C ALA A 238 -0.15 0.07 -9.89
N LEU A 239 0.95 -0.12 -9.14
CA LEU A 239 2.23 0.50 -9.46
C LEU A 239 2.73 0.14 -10.86
N ARG A 240 2.50 -1.10 -11.31
CA ARG A 240 2.91 -1.55 -12.66
C ARG A 240 2.11 -0.88 -13.77
N CYS A 241 0.83 -0.53 -13.55
CA CYS A 241 0.05 0.27 -14.49
C CYS A 241 0.69 1.66 -14.72
N VAL A 242 1.17 2.31 -13.66
CA VAL A 242 1.88 3.61 -13.76
C VAL A 242 3.15 3.47 -14.62
N LEU A 243 3.94 2.43 -14.38
CA LEU A 243 5.14 2.13 -15.17
C LEU A 243 4.80 1.78 -16.64
N SER A 244 3.65 1.13 -16.88
CA SER A 244 3.15 0.80 -18.21
C SER A 244 2.79 2.06 -19.02
N ILE A 245 2.11 3.02 -18.40
CA ILE A 245 1.79 4.32 -19.00
C ILE A 245 3.07 5.03 -19.45
N SER A 246 4.08 5.10 -18.59
CA SER A 246 5.39 5.67 -18.95
C SER A 246 6.05 4.93 -20.12
N ARG A 247 5.94 3.59 -20.17
CA ARG A 247 6.51 2.79 -21.26
C ARG A 247 5.85 3.12 -22.61
N HIS A 248 4.51 3.25 -22.62
CA HIS A 248 3.76 3.70 -23.79
C HIS A 248 4.17 5.11 -24.20
N GLY A 249 4.37 6.02 -23.25
CA GLY A 249 4.86 7.37 -23.49
C GLY A 249 6.27 7.41 -24.11
N ASN A 250 7.21 6.64 -23.56
CA ASN A 250 8.56 6.48 -24.11
C ASN A 250 8.53 5.97 -25.56
N GLN A 251 7.74 4.93 -25.84
CA GLN A 251 7.59 4.37 -27.19
C GLN A 251 7.02 5.41 -28.15
N TYR A 252 5.99 6.14 -27.74
CA TYR A 252 5.37 7.19 -28.55
C TYR A 252 6.36 8.31 -28.89
N ILE A 253 7.11 8.80 -27.90
CA ILE A 253 8.17 9.79 -28.12
C ILE A 253 9.22 9.23 -29.10
N GLN A 254 9.62 7.97 -28.92
CA GLN A 254 10.69 7.37 -29.71
C GLN A 254 10.33 7.22 -31.18
N VAL A 255 9.09 6.79 -31.49
CA VAL A 255 8.62 6.60 -32.87
C VAL A 255 8.38 7.94 -33.58
N ASN A 256 7.95 8.98 -32.86
CA ASN A 256 7.64 10.27 -33.47
C ASN A 256 8.85 11.21 -33.62
N GLU A 257 9.96 10.90 -32.96
CA GLU A 257 11.22 11.65 -33.03
C GLU A 257 11.06 13.19 -32.99
N PRO A 258 10.33 13.78 -32.01
CA PRO A 258 10.04 15.23 -31.98
C PRO A 258 11.30 16.10 -32.01
N TRP A 259 12.42 15.62 -31.45
CA TRP A 259 13.71 16.32 -31.48
C TRP A 259 14.34 16.44 -32.87
N LYS A 260 13.91 15.62 -33.83
CA LYS A 260 14.26 15.74 -35.25
C LYS A 260 13.22 16.57 -35.99
N ARG A 261 11.93 16.26 -35.81
CA ARG A 261 10.82 16.94 -36.51
C ARG A 261 10.76 18.44 -36.22
N ILE A 262 11.14 18.90 -35.04
CA ILE A 262 11.19 20.34 -34.73
C ILE A 262 12.12 21.15 -35.66
N LYS A 263 13.07 20.49 -36.34
CA LYS A 263 13.99 21.11 -37.30
C LYS A 263 13.46 21.09 -38.74
N GLY A 264 12.31 20.46 -38.98
CA GLY A 264 11.69 20.31 -40.28
C GLY A 264 10.83 21.51 -40.69
N ASP A 265 9.90 21.23 -41.61
CA ASP A 265 8.93 22.21 -42.12
C ASP A 265 7.84 22.56 -41.08
N GLN A 266 6.87 23.37 -41.48
CA GLN A 266 5.80 23.80 -40.58
C GLN A 266 4.94 22.63 -40.07
N GLY A 267 4.70 21.62 -40.91
CA GLY A 267 3.93 20.43 -40.53
C GLY A 267 4.70 19.56 -39.54
N ASP A 268 6.01 19.37 -39.77
CA ASP A 268 6.89 18.66 -38.84
C ASP A 268 7.01 19.38 -37.50
N ARG A 269 7.13 20.71 -37.50
CA ARG A 269 7.17 21.52 -36.27
C ARG A 269 5.87 21.43 -35.49
N GLN A 270 4.72 21.45 -36.17
CA GLN A 270 3.43 21.24 -35.54
C GLN A 270 3.31 19.83 -34.94
N ARG A 271 3.88 18.81 -35.60
CA ARG A 271 3.86 17.43 -35.12
C ARG A 271 4.86 17.16 -33.98
N ALA A 272 5.91 17.96 -33.87
CA ALA A 272 6.92 17.86 -32.82
C ALA A 272 6.44 18.40 -31.47
N GLY A 273 5.40 19.23 -31.47
CA GLY A 273 4.67 19.66 -30.27
C GLY A 273 3.64 18.62 -29.86
#